data_AF-A0A2G9Z2X6-F1
#
_entry.id   AF-A0A2G9Z2X6-F1
#
_cell.length_a   1.000
_cell.length_b   1.000
_cell.length_c   1.000
_cell.angle_alpha   90.00
_cell.angle_beta   90.00
_cell.angle_gamma   90.00
#
_symmetry.space_group_name_H-M   'P 1'
#
loop_
_entity.id
_entity.type
_entity.pdbx_description
1 polymer ?
#
loop_
_entity_poly.entity_id
_entity_poly.type
_entity_poly.pdbx_seq_one_letter_code
_entity_poly.pdbx_strand_id
1 'polypeptide(L)'
;MGLMGKEKMDMKNKRPIDRVAENTYSWLGKTFVLIKKTKVKTWQGIFVIAFVTGILIAIISMVSMDIQTKSTATGETASLTFRPANISVDKGSNFNLDVLLNTNGSNAVAAKAVIKYNTSSLQLLGWNTDNSAFSNASCVYNGKSCEIVNNDPANGQIIITLAKPSPGVNTASGKIATLNFKLLDTAVDNAVQMFFSGSGVYNDSDVILDNKLGTDILSGVAYSLISAVTVPTTCTSYTYSAFAPCQPDGTQTRTVTSSSPTGCVGGTAPVLTQSCSYSTTSPTCTSFTYSKFGACQLDGTQTRTVLRATPTDCVGGTPILTKTCKYNSNRKVR
;
A
#
# COMPACT_ATOMS: atom_id res chain seq x y z
N MET A 1 -21.46 -54.44 -79.81
CA MET A 1 -20.71 -55.67 -79.46
C MET A 1 -20.43 -55.60 -77.96
N GLY A 2 -20.92 -56.57 -77.18
CA GLY A 2 -20.60 -56.71 -75.75
C GLY A 2 -21.61 -56.11 -74.75
N LEU A 3 -22.76 -56.80 -74.59
CA LEU A 3 -23.69 -56.62 -73.47
C LEU A 3 -23.07 -57.20 -72.19
N MET A 4 -23.10 -56.42 -71.10
CA MET A 4 -22.78 -56.86 -69.75
C MET A 4 -24.08 -57.30 -69.05
N GLY A 5 -24.10 -58.53 -68.54
CA GLY A 5 -25.25 -59.13 -67.87
C GLY A 5 -25.61 -58.46 -66.54
N LYS A 6 -26.89 -58.51 -66.19
CA LYS A 6 -27.37 -58.32 -64.82
C LYS A 6 -27.97 -59.61 -64.31
N GLU A 7 -27.28 -60.12 -63.31
CA GLU A 7 -27.61 -61.22 -62.42
C GLU A 7 -28.85 -60.87 -61.57
N LYS A 8 -29.78 -61.82 -61.46
CA LYS A 8 -30.95 -61.73 -60.57
C LYS A 8 -30.49 -62.00 -59.14
N MET A 9 -30.71 -61.05 -58.23
CA MET A 9 -30.58 -61.30 -56.79
C MET A 9 -31.96 -61.46 -56.12
N ASP A 10 -32.00 -62.52 -55.31
CA ASP A 10 -33.12 -63.15 -54.62
C ASP A 10 -33.73 -62.28 -53.50
N MET A 11 -35.07 -62.25 -53.42
CA MET A 11 -35.87 -61.41 -52.52
C MET A 11 -36.16 -62.09 -51.18
N LYS A 12 -35.12 -62.42 -50.41
CA LYS A 12 -35.29 -62.98 -49.04
C LYS A 12 -34.28 -62.42 -48.03
N ASN A 13 -34.33 -61.10 -47.80
CA ASN A 13 -34.07 -60.45 -46.50
C ASN A 13 -33.93 -58.94 -46.70
N LYS A 14 -35.05 -58.20 -46.66
CA LYS A 14 -35.01 -56.74 -46.46
C LYS A 14 -35.08 -56.46 -44.96
N ARG A 15 -34.22 -55.58 -44.46
CA ARG A 15 -34.20 -55.20 -43.04
C ARG A 15 -35.46 -54.38 -42.72
N PRO A 16 -35.96 -54.36 -41.48
CA PRO A 16 -37.15 -53.58 -41.11
C PRO A 16 -37.07 -52.10 -41.51
N ILE A 17 -35.85 -51.54 -41.54
CA ILE A 17 -35.60 -50.14 -41.92
C ILE A 17 -35.79 -49.87 -43.43
N ASP A 18 -35.54 -50.86 -44.28
CA ASP A 18 -35.75 -50.75 -45.74
C ASP A 18 -37.25 -50.75 -46.07
N ARG A 19 -38.07 -51.38 -45.21
CA ARG A 19 -39.54 -51.34 -45.30
C ARG A 19 -40.13 -49.99 -44.87
N VAL A 20 -39.47 -49.30 -43.94
CA VAL A 20 -39.88 -47.94 -43.50
C VAL A 20 -39.54 -46.93 -44.59
N ALA A 21 -38.34 -46.99 -45.18
CA ALA A 21 -37.93 -46.11 -46.27
C ALA A 21 -38.86 -46.22 -47.50
N GLU A 22 -39.29 -47.43 -47.87
CA GLU A 22 -40.22 -47.66 -48.98
C GLU A 22 -41.61 -47.01 -48.74
N ASN A 23 -42.04 -46.91 -47.47
CA ASN A 23 -43.27 -46.21 -47.10
C ASN A 23 -43.09 -44.68 -47.00
N THR A 24 -41.91 -44.17 -46.67
CA THR A 24 -41.66 -42.71 -46.64
C THR A 24 -41.60 -42.10 -48.04
N TYR A 25 -41.05 -42.82 -49.03
CA TYR A 25 -41.01 -42.36 -50.43
C TYR A 25 -42.40 -42.40 -51.12
N SER A 26 -43.32 -43.27 -50.68
CA SER A 26 -44.67 -43.36 -51.26
C SER A 26 -45.57 -42.17 -50.91
N TRP A 27 -45.38 -41.58 -49.72
CA TRP A 27 -46.18 -40.44 -49.26
C TRP A 27 -45.77 -39.13 -49.94
N LEU A 28 -44.47 -38.87 -50.08
CA LEU A 28 -43.97 -37.68 -50.81
C LEU A 28 -44.29 -37.70 -52.31
N GLY A 29 -44.59 -38.86 -52.89
CA GLY A 29 -45.03 -39.00 -54.28
C GLY A 29 -46.53 -38.78 -54.52
N LYS A 30 -47.37 -38.69 -53.46
CA LYS A 30 -48.84 -38.64 -53.60
C LYS A 30 -49.50 -37.31 -53.20
N THR A 31 -48.73 -36.30 -52.82
CA THR A 31 -49.19 -34.92 -52.63
C THR A 31 -48.58 -33.97 -53.64
N PHE A 32 -48.62 -34.33 -54.93
CA PHE A 32 -48.68 -33.31 -55.98
C PHE A 32 -50.14 -33.03 -56.25
N VAL A 33 -50.69 -32.10 -55.45
CA VAL A 33 -51.93 -31.40 -55.79
C VAL A 33 -51.73 -30.79 -57.18
N LEU A 34 -52.62 -31.12 -58.11
CA LEU A 34 -52.77 -30.45 -59.39
C LEU A 34 -52.77 -28.94 -59.17
N ILE A 35 -51.63 -28.29 -59.40
CA ILE A 35 -51.55 -26.83 -59.45
C ILE A 35 -52.32 -26.46 -60.71
N LYS A 36 -53.59 -26.09 -60.53
CA LYS A 36 -54.36 -25.41 -61.57
C LYS A 36 -53.51 -24.20 -61.97
N LYS A 37 -53.06 -24.15 -63.23
CA LYS A 37 -52.30 -23.00 -63.75
C LYS A 37 -53.20 -21.77 -63.71
N THR A 38 -53.22 -21.08 -62.59
CA THR A 38 -53.81 -19.76 -62.46
C THR A 38 -52.85 -18.82 -63.17
N LYS A 39 -53.26 -18.23 -64.29
CA LYS A 39 -52.50 -17.15 -64.93
C LYS A 39 -52.55 -15.94 -63.99
N VAL A 40 -51.58 -15.87 -63.10
CA VAL A 40 -51.37 -14.69 -62.25
C VAL A 40 -50.84 -13.59 -63.17
N LYS A 41 -51.54 -12.46 -63.26
CA LYS A 41 -51.01 -11.30 -64.02
C LYS A 41 -49.65 -10.95 -63.41
N THR A 42 -48.65 -10.65 -64.23
CA THR A 42 -47.24 -10.46 -63.80
C THR A 42 -47.11 -9.54 -62.58
N TRP A 43 -47.95 -8.52 -62.49
CA TRP A 43 -48.01 -7.60 -61.37
C TRP A 43 -48.49 -8.23 -60.04
N GLN A 44 -49.48 -9.13 -60.08
CA GLN A 44 -49.92 -9.91 -58.91
C GLN A 44 -48.84 -10.91 -58.47
N GLY A 45 -48.04 -11.42 -59.41
CA GLY A 45 -46.89 -12.28 -59.10
C GLY A 45 -45.79 -11.54 -58.32
N ILE A 46 -45.53 -10.28 -58.67
CA ILE A 46 -44.57 -9.42 -57.96
C ILE A 46 -45.00 -9.20 -56.51
N PHE A 47 -46.29 -8.96 -56.23
CA PHE A 47 -46.77 -8.81 -54.86
C PHE A 47 -46.62 -10.07 -54.02
N VAL A 48 -46.92 -11.24 -54.60
CA VAL A 48 -46.76 -12.51 -53.88
C VAL A 48 -45.29 -12.77 -53.58
N ILE A 49 -44.39 -12.50 -54.52
CA ILE A 49 -42.95 -12.66 -54.29
C ILE A 49 -42.47 -11.68 -53.21
N ALA A 50 -42.86 -10.40 -53.27
CA ALA A 50 -42.50 -9.39 -52.29
C ALA A 50 -43.05 -9.69 -50.88
N PHE A 51 -44.26 -10.25 -50.80
CA PHE A 51 -44.87 -10.67 -49.53
C PHE A 51 -44.13 -11.87 -48.93
N VAL A 52 -43.76 -12.85 -49.76
CA VAL A 52 -43.02 -14.04 -49.31
C VAL A 52 -41.59 -13.68 -48.92
N THR A 53 -40.89 -12.82 -49.67
CA THR A 53 -39.56 -12.33 -49.25
C THR A 53 -39.63 -11.47 -48.00
N GLY A 54 -40.65 -10.61 -47.87
CA GLY A 54 -40.89 -9.82 -46.66
C GLY A 54 -41.11 -10.70 -45.42
N ILE A 55 -41.91 -11.76 -45.54
CA ILE A 55 -42.12 -12.74 -44.46
C ILE A 55 -40.84 -13.50 -44.15
N LEU A 56 -40.08 -13.95 -45.17
CA LEU A 56 -38.81 -14.65 -44.94
C LEU A 56 -37.77 -13.74 -44.25
N ILE A 57 -37.69 -12.47 -44.64
CA ILE A 57 -36.82 -11.48 -43.97
C ILE A 57 -37.31 -11.24 -42.54
N ALA A 58 -38.62 -11.15 -42.30
CA ALA A 58 -39.17 -10.99 -40.96
C ALA A 58 -38.91 -12.22 -40.09
N ILE A 59 -39.03 -13.43 -40.62
CA ILE A 59 -38.70 -14.68 -39.91
C ILE A 59 -37.20 -14.74 -39.62
N ILE A 60 -36.33 -14.45 -40.60
CA ILE A 60 -34.87 -14.37 -40.36
C ILE A 60 -34.54 -13.31 -39.32
N SER A 61 -35.19 -12.14 -39.35
CA SER A 61 -35.04 -11.10 -38.33
C SER A 61 -35.58 -11.53 -36.97
N MET A 62 -36.63 -12.36 -36.92
CA MET A 62 -37.23 -12.87 -35.68
C MET A 62 -36.37 -13.96 -35.03
N VAL A 63 -35.78 -14.86 -35.84
CA VAL A 63 -34.78 -15.83 -35.35
C VAL A 63 -33.45 -15.14 -35.04
N SER A 64 -33.10 -14.05 -35.75
CA SER A 64 -31.98 -13.18 -35.40
C SER A 64 -32.26 -12.27 -34.18
N MET A 65 -33.47 -12.28 -33.64
CA MET A 65 -33.84 -11.62 -32.39
C MET A 65 -33.79 -12.55 -31.17
N ASP A 66 -33.19 -13.74 -31.28
CA ASP A 66 -32.71 -14.53 -30.13
C ASP A 66 -31.36 -14.01 -29.58
N ILE A 67 -31.07 -12.72 -29.75
CA ILE A 67 -29.92 -12.06 -29.13
C ILE A 67 -30.38 -11.47 -27.79
N GLN A 68 -30.35 -12.32 -26.77
CA GLN A 68 -30.26 -12.00 -25.35
C GLN A 68 -31.22 -10.94 -24.79
N THR A 69 -32.53 -11.24 -24.75
CA THR A 69 -33.42 -10.64 -23.75
C THR A 69 -33.50 -11.51 -22.49
N LYS A 70 -32.35 -11.97 -21.98
CA LYS A 70 -32.23 -12.19 -20.55
C LYS A 70 -31.85 -10.84 -19.96
N SER A 71 -32.86 -10.05 -19.60
CA SER A 71 -32.65 -9.01 -18.60
C SER A 71 -32.11 -9.71 -17.37
N THR A 72 -30.80 -9.63 -17.15
CA THR A 72 -30.18 -10.00 -15.89
C THR A 72 -30.83 -9.07 -14.88
N ALA A 73 -31.80 -9.59 -14.13
CA ALA A 73 -32.35 -8.88 -12.99
C ALA A 73 -31.17 -8.59 -12.06
N THR A 74 -30.80 -7.33 -11.99
CA THR A 74 -29.90 -6.71 -11.02
C THR A 74 -30.43 -7.02 -9.62
N GLY A 75 -30.08 -8.18 -9.07
CA GLY A 75 -30.61 -8.65 -7.79
C GLY A 75 -29.53 -8.85 -6.74
N GLU A 76 -28.38 -9.40 -7.13
CA GLU A 76 -27.37 -9.85 -6.18
C GLU A 76 -25.99 -9.66 -6.79
N THR A 77 -25.35 -8.55 -6.45
CA THR A 77 -24.00 -8.26 -6.92
C THR A 77 -22.98 -8.56 -5.83
N ALA A 78 -21.88 -9.18 -6.22
CA ALA A 78 -20.77 -9.49 -5.33
C ALA A 78 -19.92 -8.25 -5.04
N SER A 79 -19.18 -8.31 -3.94
CA SER A 79 -18.16 -7.32 -3.58
C SER A 79 -16.90 -7.98 -3.02
N LEU A 80 -15.74 -7.41 -3.31
CA LEU A 80 -14.47 -7.77 -2.66
C LEU A 80 -14.07 -6.68 -1.66
N THR A 81 -13.53 -7.07 -0.51
CA THR A 81 -13.09 -6.11 0.52
C THR A 81 -11.77 -6.53 1.14
N PHE A 82 -10.97 -5.57 1.57
CA PHE A 82 -9.84 -5.85 2.47
C PHE A 82 -10.27 -5.87 3.93
N ARG A 83 -9.63 -6.72 4.73
CA ARG A 83 -9.75 -6.71 6.19
C ARG A 83 -8.37 -6.83 6.86
N PRO A 84 -8.09 -6.05 7.91
CA PRO A 84 -8.92 -4.98 8.47
C PRO A 84 -9.13 -3.82 7.49
N ALA A 85 -10.25 -3.09 7.65
CA ALA A 85 -10.54 -1.91 6.82
C ALA A 85 -9.69 -0.70 7.20
N ASN A 86 -9.19 -0.67 8.44
CA ASN A 86 -8.28 0.35 8.96
C ASN A 86 -7.17 -0.35 9.74
N ILE A 87 -5.92 0.01 9.50
CA ILE A 87 -4.78 -0.55 10.23
C ILE A 87 -3.71 0.51 10.49
N SER A 88 -3.15 0.47 11.69
CA SER A 88 -2.03 1.30 12.12
C SER A 88 -0.79 0.42 12.20
N VAL A 89 0.27 0.75 11.46
CA VAL A 89 1.47 -0.10 11.34
C VAL A 89 2.73 0.75 11.53
N ASP A 90 3.66 0.27 12.36
CA ASP A 90 4.97 0.93 12.52
C ASP A 90 5.83 0.75 11.27
N LYS A 91 6.59 1.78 10.90
CA LYS A 91 7.56 1.67 9.80
C LYS A 91 8.53 0.51 10.06
N GLY A 92 8.69 -0.37 9.07
CA GLY A 92 9.54 -1.57 9.14
C GLY A 92 8.84 -2.82 9.64
N SER A 93 7.62 -2.72 10.18
CA SER A 93 6.83 -3.85 10.67
C SER A 93 6.06 -4.57 9.56
N ASN A 94 5.73 -5.83 9.82
CA ASN A 94 4.90 -6.64 8.95
C ASN A 94 3.43 -6.58 9.38
N PHE A 95 2.51 -6.69 8.43
CA PHE A 95 1.08 -6.76 8.68
C PHE A 95 0.38 -7.62 7.64
N ASN A 96 -0.85 -8.04 7.97
CA ASN A 96 -1.66 -8.89 7.10
C ASN A 96 -2.91 -8.14 6.60
N LEU A 97 -3.29 -8.39 5.36
CA LEU A 97 -4.57 -7.99 4.78
C LEU A 97 -5.27 -9.22 4.20
N ASP A 98 -6.44 -9.55 4.74
CA ASP A 98 -7.33 -10.54 4.13
C ASP A 98 -8.07 -9.90 2.96
N VAL A 99 -8.21 -10.64 1.86
CA VAL A 99 -9.16 -10.37 0.78
C VAL A 99 -10.40 -11.19 1.06
N LEU A 100 -11.56 -10.55 1.15
CA LEU A 100 -12.84 -11.19 1.46
C LEU A 100 -13.83 -10.99 0.33
N LEU A 101 -14.62 -12.02 0.09
CA LEU A 101 -15.72 -12.06 -0.86
C LEU A 101 -17.06 -12.05 -0.13
N ASN A 102 -17.95 -11.16 -0.54
CA ASN A 102 -19.37 -11.26 -0.28
C ASN A 102 -20.06 -11.53 -1.63
N THR A 103 -20.72 -12.68 -1.78
CA THR A 103 -21.46 -13.04 -2.99
C THR A 103 -22.90 -12.53 -2.98
N ASN A 104 -23.33 -11.89 -1.89
CA ASN A 104 -24.63 -11.28 -1.70
C ASN A 104 -25.81 -12.24 -2.02
N GLY A 105 -25.68 -13.51 -1.64
CA GLY A 105 -26.72 -14.53 -1.85
C GLY A 105 -26.55 -15.36 -3.12
N SER A 106 -25.68 -14.97 -4.04
CA SER A 106 -25.41 -15.72 -5.27
C SER A 106 -24.35 -16.80 -5.09
N ASN A 107 -24.43 -17.87 -5.88
CA ASN A 107 -23.38 -18.90 -5.96
C ASN A 107 -22.31 -18.48 -6.96
N ALA A 108 -21.06 -18.32 -6.52
CA ALA A 108 -19.93 -17.97 -7.38
C ALA A 108 -18.96 -19.15 -7.57
N VAL A 109 -18.58 -19.45 -8.81
CA VAL A 109 -17.63 -20.55 -9.13
C VAL A 109 -16.19 -20.10 -9.19
N ALA A 110 -15.93 -18.79 -9.36
CA ALA A 110 -14.58 -18.25 -9.33
C ALA A 110 -14.56 -16.82 -8.78
N ALA A 111 -13.42 -16.43 -8.23
CA ALA A 111 -13.10 -15.06 -7.89
C ALA A 111 -11.66 -14.75 -8.30
N LYS A 112 -11.47 -13.58 -8.90
CA LYS A 112 -10.18 -13.02 -9.29
C LYS A 112 -10.00 -11.69 -8.58
N ALA A 113 -8.96 -11.58 -7.76
CA ALA A 113 -8.58 -10.34 -7.12
C ALA A 113 -7.31 -9.81 -7.79
N VAL A 114 -7.40 -8.63 -8.41
CA VAL A 114 -6.25 -7.90 -8.97
C VAL A 114 -5.83 -6.86 -7.96
N ILE A 115 -4.78 -7.13 -7.18
CA ILE A 115 -4.28 -6.21 -6.16
C ILE A 115 -3.07 -5.46 -6.70
N LYS A 116 -3.08 -4.14 -6.56
CA LYS A 116 -1.95 -3.25 -6.80
C LYS A 116 -1.48 -2.64 -5.50
N TYR A 117 -0.18 -2.47 -5.33
CA TYR A 117 0.42 -1.84 -4.17
C TYR A 117 1.61 -0.94 -4.55
N ASN A 118 1.85 0.09 -3.74
CA ASN A 118 2.96 1.01 -3.95
C ASN A 118 4.28 0.40 -3.44
N THR A 119 5.18 0.07 -4.36
CA THR A 119 6.47 -0.57 -4.04
C THR A 119 7.44 0.33 -3.28
N SER A 120 7.26 1.65 -3.34
CA SER A 120 8.07 2.61 -2.56
C SER A 120 7.69 2.59 -1.07
N SER A 121 6.46 2.18 -0.77
CA SER A 121 5.89 2.25 0.59
C SER A 121 5.65 0.88 1.21
N LEU A 122 5.48 -0.16 0.38
CA LEU A 122 5.18 -1.52 0.81
C LEU A 122 6.01 -2.56 0.06
N GLN A 123 6.35 -3.63 0.76
CA GLN A 123 6.88 -4.86 0.19
C GLN A 123 5.89 -6.00 0.43
N LEU A 124 5.43 -6.66 -0.62
CA LEU A 124 4.70 -7.92 -0.48
C LEU A 124 5.70 -9.02 -0.10
N LEU A 125 5.55 -9.60 1.08
CA LEU A 125 6.38 -10.69 1.59
C LEU A 125 5.85 -12.07 1.18
N GLY A 126 4.53 -12.18 1.03
CA GLY A 126 3.90 -13.43 0.61
C GLY A 126 2.37 -13.37 0.64
N TRP A 127 1.76 -14.49 0.26
CA TRP A 127 0.30 -14.68 0.27
C TRP A 127 -0.04 -16.09 0.75
N ASN A 128 -1.22 -16.25 1.32
CA ASN A 128 -1.76 -17.52 1.77
C ASN A 128 -3.22 -17.66 1.31
N THR A 129 -3.53 -18.73 0.59
CA THR A 129 -4.87 -19.07 0.08
C THR A 129 -5.53 -20.24 0.84
N ASP A 130 -4.87 -20.75 1.88
CA ASP A 130 -5.38 -21.78 2.77
C ASP A 130 -6.65 -21.29 3.47
N ASN A 131 -7.62 -22.20 3.61
CA ASN A 131 -8.96 -21.91 4.15
C ASN A 131 -9.71 -20.83 3.35
N SER A 132 -9.40 -20.69 2.05
CA SER A 132 -10.22 -19.90 1.14
C SER A 132 -11.65 -20.43 1.08
N ALA A 133 -12.62 -19.59 0.75
CA ALA A 133 -13.99 -20.00 0.48
C ALA A 133 -14.07 -20.93 -0.76
N PHE A 134 -13.07 -20.86 -1.63
CA PHE A 134 -12.87 -21.77 -2.78
C PHE A 134 -11.99 -22.98 -2.43
N SER A 135 -11.47 -23.07 -1.21
CA SER A 135 -10.81 -24.28 -0.73
C SER A 135 -11.87 -25.38 -0.59
N ASN A 136 -11.53 -26.60 -1.01
CA ASN A 136 -12.44 -27.75 -1.20
C ASN A 136 -13.07 -27.86 -2.60
N ALA A 137 -12.20 -28.01 -3.59
CA ALA A 137 -12.59 -28.41 -4.92
C ALA A 137 -11.87 -29.72 -5.28
N SER A 138 -12.62 -30.68 -5.82
CA SER A 138 -12.09 -31.85 -6.54
C SER A 138 -11.28 -31.46 -7.79
N CYS A 139 -11.20 -30.17 -8.08
CA CYS A 139 -10.45 -29.64 -9.21
C CYS A 139 -9.04 -29.24 -8.75
N VAL A 140 -8.04 -29.73 -9.48
CA VAL A 140 -6.63 -29.50 -9.19
C VAL A 140 -6.01 -28.80 -10.40
N TYR A 141 -5.36 -27.66 -10.17
CA TYR A 141 -4.53 -26.96 -11.14
C TYR A 141 -3.14 -26.75 -10.51
N ASN A 142 -2.08 -27.16 -11.19
CA ASN A 142 -0.70 -27.09 -10.68
C ASN A 142 -0.50 -27.66 -9.25
N GLY A 143 -1.21 -28.75 -8.91
CA GLY A 143 -1.10 -29.39 -7.61
C GLY A 143 -1.84 -28.69 -6.45
N LYS A 144 -2.58 -27.60 -6.73
CA LYS A 144 -3.46 -26.91 -5.77
C LYS A 144 -4.93 -26.93 -6.22
N SER A 145 -5.86 -26.68 -5.30
CA SER A 145 -7.28 -26.49 -5.65
C SER A 145 -7.42 -25.27 -6.57
N CYS A 146 -7.86 -25.48 -7.82
CA CYS A 146 -7.95 -24.50 -8.92
C CYS A 146 -7.51 -23.06 -8.58
N GLU A 147 -6.19 -22.88 -8.46
CA GLU A 147 -5.56 -21.63 -8.04
C GLU A 147 -4.57 -21.18 -9.12
N ILE A 148 -4.69 -19.93 -9.52
CA ILE A 148 -3.71 -19.26 -10.37
C ILE A 148 -3.27 -18.00 -9.64
N VAL A 149 -1.97 -17.91 -9.32
CA VAL A 149 -1.39 -16.70 -8.75
C VAL A 149 -0.31 -16.16 -9.67
N ASN A 150 -0.44 -14.90 -10.06
CA ASN A 150 0.59 -14.17 -10.77
C ASN A 150 1.09 -13.02 -9.89
N ASN A 151 2.36 -13.07 -9.49
CA ASN A 151 2.98 -12.06 -8.65
C ASN A 151 4.04 -11.31 -9.49
N ASP A 152 3.83 -10.01 -9.66
CA ASP A 152 4.74 -9.09 -10.32
C ASP A 152 5.20 -8.04 -9.30
N PRO A 153 6.21 -8.36 -8.48
CA PRO A 153 6.67 -7.46 -7.43
C PRO A 153 7.34 -6.21 -7.96
N ALA A 154 7.84 -6.22 -9.21
CA ALA A 154 8.49 -5.07 -9.83
C ALA A 154 7.46 -3.97 -10.14
N ASN A 155 6.26 -4.36 -10.60
CA ASN A 155 5.16 -3.44 -10.88
C ASN A 155 4.16 -3.30 -9.72
N GLY A 156 4.46 -3.89 -8.55
CA GLY A 156 3.60 -3.80 -7.38
C GLY A 156 2.24 -4.45 -7.59
N GLN A 157 2.19 -5.64 -8.18
CA GLN A 157 0.93 -6.31 -8.50
C GLN A 157 0.93 -7.77 -8.07
N ILE A 158 -0.19 -8.22 -7.52
CA ILE A 158 -0.49 -9.63 -7.36
C ILE A 158 -1.92 -9.91 -7.84
N ILE A 159 -2.08 -10.91 -8.68
CA ILE A 159 -3.36 -11.41 -9.17
C ILE A 159 -3.58 -12.79 -8.57
N ILE A 160 -4.69 -12.97 -7.85
CA ILE A 160 -5.08 -14.24 -7.25
C ILE A 160 -6.42 -14.65 -7.85
N THR A 161 -6.44 -15.76 -8.58
CA THR A 161 -7.65 -16.37 -9.13
C THR A 161 -7.87 -17.71 -8.46
N LEU A 162 -9.02 -17.88 -7.80
CA LEU A 162 -9.45 -19.13 -7.19
C LEU A 162 -10.78 -19.56 -7.78
N ALA A 163 -10.95 -20.86 -7.96
CA ALA A 163 -12.19 -21.42 -8.48
C ALA A 163 -12.55 -22.76 -7.84
N LYS A 164 -13.82 -23.15 -7.96
CA LYS A 164 -14.29 -24.50 -7.66
C LYS A 164 -15.44 -24.90 -8.60
N PRO A 165 -15.64 -26.20 -8.87
CA PRO A 165 -16.82 -26.67 -9.59
C PRO A 165 -18.11 -26.34 -8.85
N SER A 166 -19.22 -26.29 -9.61
CA SER A 166 -20.57 -26.20 -9.05
C SER A 166 -20.84 -27.36 -8.07
N PRO A 167 -21.55 -27.12 -6.96
CA PRO A 167 -22.11 -25.84 -6.55
C PRO A 167 -21.03 -24.85 -6.08
N GLY A 168 -21.14 -23.63 -6.58
CA GLY A 168 -20.26 -22.52 -6.23
C GLY A 168 -20.31 -22.13 -4.76
N VAL A 169 -19.54 -21.12 -4.41
CA VAL A 169 -19.46 -20.53 -3.07
C VAL A 169 -20.60 -19.53 -2.91
N ASN A 170 -21.31 -19.60 -1.78
CA ASN A 170 -22.25 -18.56 -1.34
C ASN A 170 -21.87 -18.12 0.06
N THR A 171 -21.48 -16.86 0.21
CA THR A 171 -20.89 -16.38 1.46
C THR A 171 -21.03 -14.87 1.59
N ALA A 172 -21.27 -14.41 2.81
CA ALA A 172 -21.28 -12.98 3.13
C ALA A 172 -19.87 -12.43 3.45
N SER A 173 -18.89 -13.30 3.72
CA SER A 173 -17.53 -12.90 4.13
C SER A 173 -16.54 -14.06 3.95
N GLY A 174 -16.50 -14.65 2.77
CA GLY A 174 -15.60 -15.76 2.45
C GLY A 174 -14.18 -15.26 2.23
N LYS A 175 -13.20 -15.85 2.90
CA LYS A 175 -11.79 -15.48 2.67
C LYS A 175 -11.35 -15.94 1.27
N ILE A 176 -10.64 -15.10 0.53
CA ILE A 176 -9.99 -15.47 -0.73
C ILE A 176 -8.52 -15.78 -0.45
N ALA A 177 -7.82 -14.84 0.16
CA ALA A 177 -6.42 -14.96 0.52
C ALA A 177 -6.08 -14.02 1.69
N THR A 178 -4.95 -14.27 2.33
CA THR A 178 -4.28 -13.34 3.24
C THR A 178 -2.97 -12.89 2.58
N LEU A 179 -2.77 -11.59 2.45
CA LEU A 179 -1.55 -10.96 1.95
C LEU A 179 -0.69 -10.52 3.14
N ASN A 180 0.61 -10.80 3.12
CA ASN A 180 1.56 -10.34 4.13
C ASN A 180 2.45 -9.25 3.54
N PHE A 181 2.37 -8.05 4.11
CA PHE A 181 3.14 -6.88 3.69
C PHE A 181 4.12 -6.45 4.76
N LYS A 182 5.20 -5.81 4.34
CA LYS A 182 6.08 -5.01 5.19
C LYS A 182 5.93 -3.54 4.85
N LEU A 183 5.79 -2.70 5.86
CA LEU A 183 5.75 -1.25 5.70
C LEU A 183 7.17 -0.70 5.52
N LEU A 184 7.46 -0.10 4.37
CA LEU A 184 8.77 0.47 4.03
C LEU A 184 8.86 1.97 4.29
N ASP A 185 7.76 2.71 4.10
CA ASP A 185 7.71 4.17 4.24
C ASP A 185 6.41 4.63 4.92
N THR A 186 6.42 5.85 5.44
CA THR A 186 5.27 6.48 6.09
C THR A 186 4.28 7.09 5.09
N ALA A 187 4.69 7.34 3.85
CA ALA A 187 3.79 7.78 2.78
C ALA A 187 2.94 6.60 2.27
N VAL A 188 1.80 6.36 2.90
CA VAL A 188 0.94 5.17 2.66
C VAL A 188 -0.39 5.47 1.94
N ASP A 189 -0.54 6.67 1.39
CA ASP A 189 -1.74 7.03 0.65
C ASP A 189 -1.98 6.06 -0.50
N ASN A 190 -3.18 5.46 -0.51
CA ASN A 190 -3.59 4.51 -1.54
C ASN A 190 -2.59 3.35 -1.75
N ALA A 191 -1.85 2.97 -0.71
CA ALA A 191 -0.73 2.04 -0.80
C ALA A 191 -1.10 0.62 -1.21
N VAL A 192 -2.36 0.19 -1.00
CA VAL A 192 -2.90 -1.08 -1.51
C VAL A 192 -4.30 -0.85 -2.06
N GLN A 193 -4.57 -1.36 -3.26
CA GLN A 193 -5.85 -1.23 -3.94
C GLN A 193 -6.23 -2.51 -4.66
N MET A 194 -7.52 -2.83 -4.70
CA MET A 194 -8.06 -3.76 -5.70
C MET A 194 -8.42 -2.98 -6.95
N PHE A 195 -7.98 -3.46 -8.10
CA PHE A 195 -8.32 -2.86 -9.38
C PHE A 195 -9.70 -3.37 -9.81
N PHE A 196 -10.65 -2.45 -10.00
CA PHE A 196 -12.00 -2.71 -10.49
C PHE A 196 -12.45 -1.51 -11.32
N SER A 197 -12.80 -1.76 -12.58
CA SER A 197 -13.20 -0.75 -13.56
C SER A 197 -14.68 -0.85 -13.94
N GLY A 198 -15.35 -1.94 -13.57
CA GLY A 198 -16.78 -2.15 -13.79
C GLY A 198 -17.07 -3.60 -14.15
N SER A 199 -18.34 -4.00 -14.03
CA SER A 199 -18.72 -5.37 -14.33
C SER A 199 -18.54 -5.72 -15.80
N GLY A 200 -18.01 -6.92 -16.08
CA GLY A 200 -17.78 -7.45 -17.43
C GLY A 200 -16.51 -6.96 -18.11
N VAL A 201 -15.65 -6.22 -17.41
CA VAL A 201 -14.28 -5.93 -17.83
C VAL A 201 -13.41 -7.15 -17.49
N TYR A 202 -12.50 -7.55 -18.38
CA TYR A 202 -11.72 -8.80 -18.17
C TYR A 202 -10.34 -8.58 -17.52
N ASN A 203 -9.94 -7.32 -17.38
CA ASN A 203 -8.57 -6.93 -17.00
C ASN A 203 -8.47 -6.42 -15.55
N ASP A 204 -9.51 -6.65 -14.77
CA ASP A 204 -9.65 -6.20 -13.39
C ASP A 204 -10.11 -7.35 -12.49
N SER A 205 -10.57 -7.04 -11.29
CA SER A 205 -11.09 -8.04 -10.37
C SER A 205 -12.46 -8.52 -10.84
N ASP A 206 -12.75 -9.81 -10.66
CA ASP A 206 -13.96 -10.45 -11.18
C ASP A 206 -14.54 -11.44 -10.16
N VAL A 207 -15.86 -11.63 -10.18
CA VAL A 207 -16.51 -12.73 -9.46
C VAL A 207 -17.49 -13.41 -10.42
N ILE A 208 -17.27 -14.69 -10.70
CA ILE A 208 -18.00 -15.40 -11.75
C ILE A 208 -19.16 -16.21 -11.16
N LEU A 209 -20.37 -15.91 -11.62
CA LEU A 209 -21.61 -16.58 -11.23
C LEU A 209 -21.62 -18.05 -11.68
N ASP A 210 -22.19 -18.92 -10.86
CA ASP A 210 -22.43 -20.34 -11.14
C ASP A 210 -23.61 -20.54 -12.12
N ASN A 211 -23.49 -19.99 -13.34
CA ASN A 211 -24.50 -20.09 -14.38
C ASN A 211 -23.98 -20.73 -15.68
N LYS A 212 -22.72 -21.16 -15.70
CA LYS A 212 -22.00 -21.75 -16.85
C LYS A 212 -21.82 -20.81 -18.06
N LEU A 213 -22.10 -19.52 -17.91
CA LEU A 213 -21.96 -18.51 -18.97
C LEU A 213 -20.76 -17.59 -18.76
N GLY A 214 -20.09 -17.67 -17.59
CA GLY A 214 -18.98 -16.78 -17.26
C GLY A 214 -19.44 -15.37 -16.86
N THR A 215 -20.67 -15.23 -16.39
CA THR A 215 -21.21 -13.92 -15.98
C THR A 215 -20.44 -13.37 -14.79
N ASP A 216 -19.80 -12.23 -14.98
CA ASP A 216 -19.23 -11.44 -13.88
C ASP A 216 -20.34 -10.73 -13.10
N ILE A 217 -20.29 -10.86 -11.78
CA ILE A 217 -21.24 -10.27 -10.83
C ILE A 217 -20.55 -9.33 -9.84
N LEU A 218 -19.25 -9.03 -10.00
CA LEU A 218 -18.57 -8.05 -9.15
C LEU A 218 -19.11 -6.65 -9.45
N SER A 219 -19.57 -5.97 -8.39
CA SER A 219 -20.11 -4.60 -8.50
C SER A 219 -19.29 -3.55 -7.78
N GLY A 220 -18.33 -3.97 -6.95
CA GLY A 220 -17.56 -3.03 -6.16
C GLY A 220 -16.45 -3.70 -5.37
N VAL A 221 -15.46 -2.88 -5.05
CA VAL A 221 -14.34 -3.24 -4.19
C VAL A 221 -14.21 -2.23 -3.06
N ALA A 222 -13.82 -2.67 -1.88
CA ALA A 222 -13.50 -1.79 -0.75
C ALA A 222 -12.02 -1.87 -0.39
N TYR A 223 -11.44 -0.71 -0.08
CA TYR A 223 -10.02 -0.56 0.23
C TYR A 223 -9.74 -0.71 1.74
N SER A 224 -8.47 -0.87 2.08
CA SER A 224 -7.98 -0.74 3.46
C SER A 224 -7.28 0.61 3.61
N LEU A 225 -7.61 1.36 4.66
CA LEU A 225 -6.88 2.55 5.07
C LEU A 225 -5.71 2.14 5.95
N ILE A 226 -4.49 2.34 5.44
CA ILE A 226 -3.25 2.07 6.16
C ILE A 226 -2.76 3.40 6.73
N SER A 227 -2.44 3.42 8.02
CA SER A 227 -1.81 4.55 8.70
C SER A 227 -0.44 4.12 9.21
N ALA A 228 0.58 4.90 8.86
CA ALA A 228 1.93 4.65 9.35
C ALA A 228 2.11 5.32 10.71
N VAL A 229 2.59 4.56 11.69
CA VAL A 229 2.99 5.09 12.99
C VAL A 229 4.50 5.31 12.97
N THR A 230 4.91 6.51 13.36
CA THR A 230 6.31 6.81 13.66
C THR A 230 6.50 6.63 15.15
N VAL A 231 7.14 5.54 15.56
CA VAL A 231 7.58 5.40 16.95
C VAL A 231 8.68 6.44 17.18
N PRO A 232 8.53 7.36 18.13
CA PRO A 232 9.60 8.29 18.46
C PRO A 232 10.83 7.50 18.93
N THR A 233 11.94 7.64 18.22
CA THR A 233 13.21 7.02 18.60
C THR A 233 13.67 7.59 19.93
N THR A 234 13.95 6.74 20.93
CA THR A 234 14.48 7.18 22.21
C THR A 234 15.98 7.50 22.14
N CYS A 235 16.42 8.54 22.82
CA CYS A 235 17.85 8.88 22.87
C CYS A 235 18.61 7.86 23.71
N THR A 236 19.69 7.30 23.15
CA THR A 236 20.55 6.32 23.82
C THR A 236 21.85 6.93 24.33
N SER A 237 22.31 8.03 23.74
CA SER A 237 23.48 8.77 24.20
C SER A 237 23.42 10.25 23.85
N TYR A 238 24.25 11.03 24.54
CA TYR A 238 24.41 12.46 24.35
C TYR A 238 25.89 12.79 24.26
N THR A 239 26.24 13.70 23.35
CA THR A 239 27.54 14.37 23.34
C THR A 239 27.40 15.69 24.08
N TYR A 240 28.42 16.04 24.87
CA TYR A 240 28.39 17.21 25.72
C TYR A 240 29.49 18.21 25.35
N SER A 241 29.29 19.48 25.70
CA SER A 241 30.38 20.45 25.80
C SER A 241 31.29 20.13 26.99
N ALA A 242 32.47 20.77 27.03
CA ALA A 242 33.28 20.78 28.25
C ALA A 242 32.51 21.47 29.39
N PHE A 243 32.76 21.04 30.63
CA PHE A 243 32.21 21.76 31.78
C PHE A 243 32.76 23.18 31.84
N ALA A 244 31.88 24.14 32.16
CA ALA A 244 32.27 25.49 32.50
C ALA A 244 33.16 25.50 33.76
N PRO A 245 33.91 26.57 34.04
CA PRO A 245 34.64 26.72 35.30
C PRO A 245 33.72 26.55 36.51
N CYS A 246 34.27 25.96 37.58
CA CYS A 246 33.56 25.80 38.84
C CYS A 246 33.06 27.15 39.38
N GLN A 247 31.81 27.19 39.81
CA GLN A 247 31.19 28.37 40.40
C GLN A 247 31.37 28.38 41.93
N PRO A 248 31.21 29.53 42.61
CA PRO A 248 31.31 29.64 44.06
C PRO A 248 30.36 28.73 44.86
N ASP A 249 29.26 28.27 44.24
CA ASP A 249 28.31 27.31 44.83
C ASP A 249 28.81 25.86 44.81
N GLY A 250 30.04 25.62 44.32
CA GLY A 250 30.64 24.28 44.23
C GLY A 250 30.10 23.44 43.07
N THR A 251 29.47 24.07 42.08
CA THR A 251 28.94 23.37 40.90
C THR A 251 29.54 23.88 39.60
N GLN A 252 29.57 22.99 38.61
CA GLN A 252 29.88 23.34 37.23
C GLN A 252 28.84 22.74 36.30
N THR A 253 28.53 23.49 35.24
CA THR A 253 27.49 23.14 34.28
C THR A 253 28.09 22.87 32.90
N ARG A 254 27.42 22.02 32.12
CA ARG A 254 27.68 21.82 30.69
C ARG A 254 26.36 21.71 29.92
N THR A 255 26.44 21.67 28.61
CA THR A 255 25.28 21.56 27.71
C THR A 255 25.38 20.31 26.84
N VAL A 256 24.24 19.78 26.40
CA VAL A 256 24.18 18.78 25.32
C VAL A 256 24.48 19.48 24.00
N THR A 257 25.43 18.96 23.22
CA THR A 257 25.76 19.46 21.88
C THR A 257 25.13 18.61 20.77
N SER A 258 24.92 17.32 21.02
CA SER A 258 24.17 16.43 20.12
C SER A 258 23.57 15.24 20.87
N SER A 259 22.53 14.65 20.31
CA SER A 259 21.91 13.42 20.79
C SER A 259 22.00 12.33 19.72
N SER A 260 22.03 11.07 20.16
CA SER A 260 22.05 9.91 19.26
C SER A 260 20.95 8.92 19.65
N PRO A 261 20.18 8.40 18.67
CA PRO A 261 20.20 8.74 17.24
C PRO A 261 19.73 10.17 16.93
N THR A 262 20.10 10.73 15.78
CA THR A 262 19.63 12.08 15.37
C THR A 262 18.11 12.15 15.34
N GLY A 263 17.52 13.19 15.95
CA GLY A 263 16.07 13.37 16.02
C GLY A 263 15.37 12.50 17.07
N CYS A 264 16.12 11.82 17.94
CA CYS A 264 15.55 11.12 19.07
C CYS A 264 14.89 12.07 20.09
N VAL A 265 13.95 11.54 20.87
CA VAL A 265 13.26 12.25 21.96
C VAL A 265 13.26 11.42 23.24
N GLY A 266 13.19 12.07 24.41
CA GLY A 266 13.23 11.38 25.70
C GLY A 266 14.58 10.68 25.97
N GLY A 267 14.55 9.57 26.72
CA GLY A 267 15.73 8.80 27.13
C GLY A 267 16.18 9.06 28.57
N THR A 268 17.39 8.59 28.91
CA THR A 268 17.99 8.86 30.22
C THR A 268 18.28 10.36 30.35
N ALA A 269 17.86 10.98 31.45
CA ALA A 269 18.10 12.41 31.65
C ALA A 269 19.60 12.76 31.55
N PRO A 270 19.99 13.77 30.74
CA PRO A 270 21.38 14.13 30.56
C PRO A 270 21.97 14.71 31.84
N VAL A 271 23.23 14.35 32.15
CA VAL A 271 23.95 14.89 33.31
C VAL A 271 24.58 16.23 32.91
N LEU A 272 23.93 17.33 33.34
CA LEU A 272 24.33 18.70 32.99
C LEU A 272 25.04 19.46 34.11
N THR A 273 24.99 18.94 35.33
CA THR A 273 25.59 19.56 36.51
C THR A 273 26.42 18.53 37.26
N GLN A 274 27.57 18.93 37.75
CA GLN A 274 28.34 18.12 38.71
C GLN A 274 28.96 19.01 39.79
N SER A 275 29.26 18.40 40.93
CA SER A 275 30.04 19.02 41.99
C SER A 275 31.49 19.24 41.57
N CYS A 276 32.08 20.33 42.01
CA CYS A 276 33.49 20.67 41.81
C CYS A 276 34.01 21.46 43.02
N SER A 277 35.33 21.49 43.19
CA SER A 277 35.97 22.32 44.22
C SER A 277 36.27 23.71 43.65
N TYR A 278 35.56 24.72 44.13
CA TYR A 278 35.83 26.11 43.76
C TYR A 278 37.11 26.58 44.46
N SER A 279 38.13 26.92 43.67
CA SER A 279 39.37 27.49 44.21
C SER A 279 39.37 29.00 43.99
N THR A 280 39.30 29.77 45.08
CA THR A 280 39.47 31.23 45.08
C THR A 280 40.94 31.65 45.15
N THR A 281 41.88 30.78 44.75
CA THR A 281 43.32 31.07 44.85
C THR A 281 43.73 32.10 43.80
N SER A 282 43.38 33.36 44.05
CA SER A 282 44.10 34.47 43.48
C SER A 282 45.46 34.57 44.18
N PRO A 283 46.57 34.69 43.43
CA PRO A 283 47.90 34.69 44.02
C PRO A 283 48.11 35.91 44.93
N THR A 284 48.93 35.77 45.96
CA THR A 284 49.37 36.93 46.77
C THR A 284 50.24 37.86 45.91
N CYS A 285 50.02 39.16 46.00
CA CYS A 285 50.85 40.13 45.28
C CYS A 285 52.31 40.09 45.77
N THR A 286 53.25 39.81 44.87
CA THR A 286 54.69 39.70 45.20
C THR A 286 55.49 40.92 44.76
N SER A 287 54.99 41.71 43.81
CA SER A 287 55.66 42.91 43.32
C SER A 287 54.68 44.06 43.11
N PHE A 288 55.15 45.28 43.34
CA PHE A 288 54.37 46.51 43.26
C PHE A 288 55.14 47.58 42.51
N THR A 289 54.51 48.19 41.52
CA THR A 289 54.98 49.42 40.86
C THR A 289 54.33 50.61 41.53
N TYR A 290 55.14 51.57 41.95
CA TYR A 290 54.68 52.72 42.74
C TYR A 290 54.74 54.04 41.97
N SER A 291 53.97 55.03 42.42
CA SER A 291 54.18 56.43 42.05
C SER A 291 55.45 57.01 42.71
N LYS A 292 55.89 58.19 42.25
CA LYS A 292 56.92 58.96 42.96
C LYS A 292 56.40 59.34 44.35
N PHE A 293 57.28 59.35 45.34
CA PHE A 293 56.92 59.89 46.66
C PHE A 293 56.53 61.36 46.56
N GLY A 294 55.48 61.74 47.28
CA GLY A 294 55.07 63.14 47.42
C GLY A 294 56.10 64.00 48.16
N ALA A 295 55.79 65.28 48.33
CA ALA A 295 56.60 66.17 49.15
C ALA A 295 56.62 65.72 50.62
N CYS A 296 57.71 66.02 51.32
CA CYS A 296 57.83 65.72 52.76
C CYS A 296 56.81 66.56 53.53
N GLN A 297 56.01 65.90 54.37
CA GLN A 297 55.02 66.54 55.21
C GLN A 297 55.66 66.99 56.54
N LEU A 298 54.97 67.86 57.28
CA LEU A 298 55.45 68.43 58.55
C LEU A 298 55.73 67.36 59.63
N ASP A 299 55.07 66.22 59.54
CA ASP A 299 55.26 65.06 60.41
C ASP A 299 56.54 64.25 60.10
N GLY A 300 57.34 64.70 59.12
CA GLY A 300 58.56 64.01 58.71
C GLY A 300 58.31 62.78 57.85
N THR A 301 57.17 62.67 57.18
CA THR A 301 56.86 61.53 56.31
C THR A 301 56.56 61.93 54.86
N GLN A 302 56.82 60.99 53.94
CA GLN A 302 56.37 61.05 52.55
C GLN A 302 55.55 59.82 52.24
N THR A 303 54.45 60.02 51.52
CA THR A 303 53.56 58.96 51.05
C THR A 303 53.66 58.77 49.53
N ARG A 304 53.35 57.56 49.06
CA ARG A 304 53.16 57.19 47.66
C ARG A 304 52.01 56.20 47.51
N THR A 305 51.59 55.94 46.29
CA THR A 305 50.52 55.00 45.95
C THR A 305 51.04 53.85 45.10
N VAL A 306 50.38 52.69 45.17
CA VAL A 306 50.60 51.58 44.22
C VAL A 306 49.88 51.93 42.91
N LEU A 307 50.58 51.81 41.78
CA LEU A 307 50.03 51.98 40.44
C LEU A 307 49.67 50.64 39.78
N ARG A 308 50.49 49.59 40.00
CA ARG A 308 50.26 48.23 39.51
C ARG A 308 50.80 47.22 40.52
N ALA A 309 50.15 46.07 40.64
CA ALA A 309 50.61 44.92 41.42
C ALA A 309 50.75 43.69 40.51
N THR A 310 51.64 42.77 40.85
CA THR A 310 51.94 41.57 40.06
C THR A 310 51.95 40.34 40.96
N PRO A 311 51.35 39.19 40.55
CA PRO A 311 50.65 38.91 39.28
C PRO A 311 49.35 39.72 39.05
N THR A 312 48.83 39.76 37.83
CA THR A 312 47.51 40.37 37.56
C THR A 312 46.43 39.68 38.40
N ASP A 313 45.48 40.47 38.90
CA ASP A 313 44.39 40.06 39.79
C ASP A 313 44.79 39.52 41.16
N CYS A 314 46.06 39.68 41.57
CA CYS A 314 46.55 39.31 42.89
C CYS A 314 45.85 40.08 44.03
N VAL A 315 45.78 39.47 45.22
CA VAL A 315 45.18 40.09 46.42
C VAL A 315 46.16 40.05 47.59
N GLY A 316 46.16 41.10 48.43
CA GLY A 316 47.03 41.18 49.61
C GLY A 316 48.46 41.67 49.34
N GLY A 317 49.41 41.28 50.21
CA GLY A 317 50.79 41.74 50.22
C GLY A 317 51.04 42.98 51.10
N THR A 318 52.31 43.34 51.30
CA THR A 318 52.72 44.44 52.20
C THR A 318 53.47 45.54 51.41
N PRO A 319 52.74 46.44 50.72
CA PRO A 319 53.36 47.53 49.98
C PRO A 319 53.94 48.59 50.93
N ILE A 320 55.13 49.10 50.62
CA ILE A 320 55.74 50.20 51.38
C ILE A 320 55.24 51.52 50.83
N LEU A 321 54.28 52.14 51.51
CA LEU A 321 53.63 53.37 51.08
C LEU A 321 54.13 54.63 51.79
N THR A 322 54.80 54.47 52.92
CA THR A 322 55.28 55.58 53.75
C THR A 322 56.77 55.40 54.03
N LYS A 323 57.51 56.51 54.00
CA LYS A 323 58.90 56.54 54.49
C LYS A 323 59.16 57.85 55.23
N THR A 324 60.14 57.82 56.13
CA THR A 324 60.63 59.00 56.83
C THR A 324 61.44 59.90 55.90
N CYS A 325 61.32 61.21 56.09
CA CYS A 325 62.04 62.24 55.35
C CYS A 325 62.36 63.42 56.28
N LYS A 326 63.35 64.23 55.90
CA LYS A 326 63.62 65.50 56.58
C LYS A 326 62.76 66.59 55.95
N TYR A 327 61.82 67.15 56.71
CA TYR A 327 61.03 68.29 56.27
C TYR A 327 61.95 69.50 56.15
N ASN A 328 62.04 70.07 54.95
CA ASN A 328 62.90 71.22 54.70
C ASN A 328 61.99 72.45 54.53
N SER A 329 61.85 73.24 55.59
CA SER A 329 60.97 74.42 55.66
C SER A 329 61.41 75.59 54.77
N ASN A 330 62.50 75.43 53.99
CA ASN A 330 63.12 76.50 53.19
C ASN A 330 62.75 76.49 51.69
N ARG A 331 61.65 75.83 51.29
CA ARG A 331 61.09 76.00 49.93
C ARG A 331 60.03 77.10 49.94
N LYS A 332 60.46 78.37 49.87
CA LYS A 332 59.58 79.46 49.42
C LYS A 332 59.11 79.12 48.00
N VAL A 333 57.80 78.98 47.84
CA VAL A 333 57.13 78.88 46.53
C VAL A 333 57.47 80.14 45.75
N ARG A 334 58.05 79.97 44.56
CA ARG A 334 58.14 80.98 43.50
C ARG A 334 57.32 80.47 42.34
#